data_AF-A0A7W0CWJ6-F1
#
_entry.id   AF-A0A7W0CWJ6-F1
#
_cell.length_a   1.000
_cell.length_b   1.000
_cell.length_c   1.000
_cell.angle_alpha   90.00
_cell.angle_beta   90.00
_cell.angle_gamma   90.00
#
_symmetry.space_group_name_H-M   'P 1'
#
loop_
_entity.id
_entity.type
_entity.pdbx_description
1 polymer ?
#
loop_
_entity_poly.entity_id
_entity_poly.type
_entity_poly.pdbx_seq_one_letter_code
_entity_poly.pdbx_strand_id
1 'polypeptide(L)'
;MRAAWIMLVLALAACGKKEAGLPDDPIRRAATCGVVAAADARRSLGSVDAKLTIEQQGHILHYALIEGAAGGSFDRTRSAAVVNAMPQLGDKVTGDDWQSLIGECANAYPATKPVERVTLPSDALTAQAGCHDLSDFITTALRSQENNFIDRIRAYDAMERTLDNKMGATLKARGLNQARANEARAKALAKVATLGPPIAVLDQCVKKFGS
;
A
#
# COMPACT_ATOMS: atom_id res chain seq x y z
N MET A 1 -9.90 8.38 -68.66
CA MET A 1 -10.53 8.05 -67.36
C MET A 1 -9.49 7.31 -66.54
N ARG A 2 -9.21 7.79 -65.32
CA ARG A 2 -8.08 7.37 -64.48
C ARG A 2 -8.47 6.09 -63.71
N ALA A 3 -7.73 4.99 -63.91
CA ALA A 3 -7.86 3.79 -63.09
C ALA A 3 -6.80 3.83 -61.99
N ALA A 4 -7.26 4.04 -60.76
CA ALA A 4 -6.44 4.16 -59.56
C ALA A 4 -5.88 2.79 -59.15
N TRP A 5 -4.55 2.70 -59.10
CA TRP A 5 -3.84 1.64 -58.41
C TRP A 5 -3.94 1.86 -56.90
N ILE A 6 -4.71 1.00 -56.22
CA ILE A 6 -4.72 0.95 -54.76
C ILE A 6 -3.52 0.08 -54.35
N MET A 7 -2.41 0.73 -53.97
CA MET A 7 -1.38 0.06 -53.18
C MET A 7 -1.93 -0.16 -51.77
N LEU A 8 -2.29 -1.40 -51.47
CA LEU A 8 -2.49 -1.88 -50.10
C LEU A 8 -1.12 -1.93 -49.41
N VAL A 9 -0.74 -0.84 -48.75
CA VAL A 9 0.38 -0.85 -47.79
C VAL A 9 -0.15 -1.52 -46.52
N LEU A 10 0.18 -2.81 -46.34
CA LEU A 10 0.09 -3.45 -45.04
C LEU A 10 1.07 -2.74 -44.09
N ALA A 11 0.55 -1.80 -43.30
CA ALA A 11 1.26 -1.27 -42.16
C ALA A 11 1.32 -2.35 -41.06
N LEU A 12 2.31 -3.24 -41.15
CA LEU A 12 2.84 -3.96 -39.97
C LEU A 12 3.60 -2.95 -39.10
N ALA A 13 2.87 -2.04 -38.46
CA ALA A 13 3.41 -1.17 -37.46
C ALA A 13 3.38 -1.88 -36.09
N ALA A 14 4.58 -2.13 -35.57
CA ALA A 14 4.91 -2.15 -34.14
C ALA A 14 4.50 -3.37 -33.29
N CYS A 15 5.22 -4.48 -33.46
CA CYS A 15 5.76 -5.17 -32.27
C CYS A 15 7.00 -4.40 -31.78
N GLY A 16 6.76 -3.17 -31.30
CA GLY A 16 7.79 -2.36 -30.65
C GLY A 16 8.13 -2.97 -29.30
N LYS A 17 9.42 -3.11 -29.02
CA LYS A 17 10.00 -3.39 -27.69
C LYS A 17 9.19 -2.58 -26.67
N LYS A 18 8.42 -3.24 -25.81
CA LYS A 18 7.70 -2.53 -24.74
C LYS A 18 8.77 -1.82 -23.92
N GLU A 19 8.69 -0.49 -23.88
CA GLU A 19 9.61 0.35 -23.12
C GLU A 19 9.71 -0.20 -21.68
N ALA A 20 10.93 -0.17 -21.14
CA ALA A 20 11.20 -0.48 -19.75
C ALA A 20 10.46 0.57 -18.90
N GLY A 21 9.25 0.25 -18.50
CA GLY A 21 8.36 1.12 -17.74
C GLY A 21 7.39 0.30 -16.92
N LEU A 22 6.61 0.97 -16.07
CA LEU A 22 5.68 0.28 -15.19
C LEU A 22 4.62 -0.55 -15.94
N PRO A 23 4.26 -1.75 -15.44
CA PRO A 23 3.16 -2.55 -16.00
C PRO A 23 1.83 -1.78 -16.06
N ASP A 24 0.99 -2.10 -17.04
CA ASP A 24 -0.36 -1.51 -17.16
C ASP A 24 -1.34 -2.09 -16.15
N ASP A 25 -1.18 -3.37 -15.79
CA ASP A 25 -1.98 -4.04 -14.78
C ASP A 25 -1.68 -3.43 -13.39
N PRO A 26 -2.71 -2.92 -12.67
CA PRO A 26 -2.50 -2.20 -11.42
C PRO A 26 -1.88 -3.06 -10.32
N ILE A 27 -2.24 -4.35 -10.24
CA ILE A 27 -1.65 -5.27 -9.25
C ILE A 27 -0.16 -5.44 -9.51
N ARG A 28 0.22 -5.78 -10.74
CA ARG A 28 1.63 -5.92 -11.13
C ARG A 28 2.39 -4.61 -10.98
N ARG A 29 1.79 -3.47 -11.33
CA ARG A 29 2.42 -2.16 -11.17
C ARG A 29 2.76 -1.87 -9.72
N ALA A 30 1.81 -2.06 -8.80
CA ALA A 30 2.06 -1.86 -7.37
C ALA A 30 3.09 -2.84 -6.82
N ALA A 31 3.03 -4.11 -7.25
CA ALA A 31 3.98 -5.12 -6.82
C ALA A 31 5.40 -4.80 -7.34
N THR A 32 5.54 -4.39 -8.60
CA THR A 32 6.80 -3.88 -9.17
C THR A 32 7.31 -2.71 -8.35
N CYS A 33 6.47 -1.74 -8.01
CA CYS A 33 6.91 -0.60 -7.20
C CYS A 33 7.28 -0.96 -5.76
N GLY A 34 6.61 -1.93 -5.15
CA GLY A 34 7.01 -2.50 -3.87
C GLY A 34 8.39 -3.18 -3.94
N VAL A 35 8.65 -3.92 -5.01
CA VAL A 35 9.97 -4.54 -5.26
C VAL A 35 11.06 -3.49 -5.48
N VAL A 36 10.79 -2.46 -6.29
CA VAL A 36 11.69 -1.31 -6.50
C VAL A 36 12.01 -0.62 -5.17
N ALA A 37 10.99 -0.34 -4.35
CA ALA A 37 11.17 0.24 -3.02
C ALA A 37 12.00 -0.68 -2.10
N ALA A 38 11.80 -1.98 -2.17
CA ALA A 38 12.57 -2.95 -1.38
C ALA A 38 14.03 -3.05 -1.83
N ALA A 39 14.30 -2.95 -3.13
CA ALA A 39 15.64 -2.92 -3.69
C ALA A 39 16.37 -1.63 -3.32
N ASP A 40 15.69 -0.49 -3.44
CA ASP A 40 16.23 0.82 -3.06
C ASP A 40 16.57 0.89 -1.56
N ALA A 41 15.66 0.39 -0.71
CA ALA A 41 15.89 0.33 0.73
C ALA A 41 17.14 -0.51 1.08
N ARG A 42 17.29 -1.70 0.50
CA ARG A 42 18.49 -2.54 0.72
C ARG A 42 19.76 -1.91 0.17
N ARG A 43 19.69 -1.28 -1.01
CA ARG A 43 20.82 -0.55 -1.60
C ARG A 43 21.30 0.56 -0.67
N SER A 44 20.38 1.32 -0.06
CA SER A 44 20.72 2.40 0.87
C SER A 44 21.44 1.93 2.13
N LEU A 45 21.30 0.65 2.50
CA LEU A 45 21.95 0.02 3.64
C LEU A 45 23.30 -0.64 3.27
N GLY A 46 23.66 -0.69 1.99
CA GLY A 46 24.93 -1.27 1.53
C GLY A 46 25.04 -2.79 1.66
N SER A 47 23.97 -3.49 2.08
CA SER A 47 23.94 -4.96 2.18
C SER A 47 22.54 -5.50 1.86
N VAL A 48 22.49 -6.57 1.06
CA VAL A 48 21.26 -7.28 0.70
C VAL A 48 20.64 -8.03 1.89
N ASP A 49 21.48 -8.38 2.87
CA ASP A 49 21.09 -9.07 4.11
C ASP A 49 20.76 -8.08 5.24
N ALA A 50 20.93 -6.77 5.01
CA ALA A 50 20.61 -5.77 6.01
C ALA A 50 19.13 -5.86 6.36
N LYS A 51 18.86 -5.90 7.67
CA LYS A 51 17.50 -5.84 8.19
C LYS A 51 16.91 -4.47 7.87
N LEU A 52 15.78 -4.47 7.16
CA LEU A 52 15.03 -3.25 6.90
C LEU A 52 14.41 -2.73 8.20
N THR A 53 14.34 -1.40 8.34
CA THR A 53 13.60 -0.78 9.44
C THR A 53 12.09 -0.99 9.27
N ILE A 54 11.30 -0.78 10.32
CA ILE A 54 9.84 -0.88 10.23
C ILE A 54 9.27 0.16 9.24
N GLU A 55 9.87 1.35 9.16
CA GLU A 55 9.50 2.39 8.19
C GLU A 55 9.71 1.93 6.75
N GLN A 56 10.86 1.29 6.47
CA GLN A 56 11.16 0.76 5.14
C GLN A 56 10.20 -0.39 4.78
N GLN A 57 9.95 -1.32 5.71
CA GLN A 57 8.97 -2.39 5.52
C GLN A 57 7.57 -1.83 5.27
N GLY A 58 7.13 -0.84 6.07
CA GLY A 58 5.86 -0.18 5.90
C GLY A 58 5.74 0.59 4.58
N HIS A 59 6.83 1.20 4.09
CA HIS A 59 6.86 1.86 2.79
C HIS A 59 6.71 0.85 1.63
N ILE A 60 7.35 -0.32 1.72
CA ILE A 60 7.18 -1.41 0.75
C ILE A 60 5.71 -1.89 0.73
N LEU A 61 5.13 -2.11 1.90
CA LEU A 61 3.74 -2.56 2.05
C LEU A 61 2.72 -1.49 1.65
N HIS A 62 3.11 -0.21 1.58
CA HIS A 62 2.22 0.89 1.26
C HIS A 62 1.60 0.76 -0.13
N TYR A 63 2.33 0.23 -1.10
CA TYR A 63 1.80 -0.01 -2.45
C TYR A 63 0.61 -0.99 -2.44
N ALA A 64 0.68 -2.04 -1.62
CA ALA A 64 -0.43 -2.97 -1.44
C ALA A 64 -1.62 -2.33 -0.70
N LEU A 65 -1.36 -1.44 0.26
CA LEU A 65 -2.41 -0.68 0.95
C LEU A 65 -3.15 0.27 0.00
N ILE A 66 -2.41 1.03 -0.82
CA ILE A 66 -2.99 1.98 -1.79
C ILE A 66 -3.83 1.24 -2.83
N GLU A 67 -3.34 0.12 -3.36
CA GLU A 67 -4.12 -0.68 -4.31
C GLU A 67 -5.38 -1.27 -3.67
N GLY A 68 -5.29 -1.76 -2.45
CA GLY A 68 -6.47 -2.16 -1.68
C GLY A 68 -7.47 -1.01 -1.53
N ALA A 69 -6.99 0.23 -1.40
CA ALA A 69 -7.82 1.43 -1.21
C ALA A 69 -8.36 2.07 -2.51
N ALA A 70 -7.89 1.66 -3.69
CA ALA A 70 -8.12 2.37 -4.95
C ALA A 70 -9.60 2.56 -5.33
N GLY A 71 -10.50 1.69 -4.84
CA GLY A 71 -11.95 1.77 -5.06
C GLY A 71 -12.73 2.65 -4.07
N GLY A 72 -12.05 3.36 -3.16
CA GLY A 72 -12.68 4.15 -2.08
C GLY A 72 -13.23 3.30 -0.92
N SER A 73 -13.11 1.98 -1.01
CA SER A 73 -13.36 1.00 0.04
C SER A 73 -12.26 -0.05 -0.04
N PHE A 74 -11.72 -0.46 1.10
CA PHE A 74 -10.57 -1.35 1.12
C PHE A 74 -10.94 -2.76 0.66
N ASP A 75 -10.27 -3.23 -0.38
CA ASP A 75 -10.35 -4.59 -0.92
C ASP A 75 -9.13 -5.40 -0.45
N ARG A 76 -9.38 -6.31 0.50
CA ARG A 76 -8.36 -7.21 1.05
C ARG A 76 -7.79 -8.16 0.00
N THR A 77 -8.62 -8.63 -0.94
CA THR A 77 -8.19 -9.54 -2.01
C THR A 77 -7.23 -8.83 -2.95
N ARG A 78 -7.54 -7.58 -3.30
CA ARG A 78 -6.68 -6.75 -4.16
C ARG A 78 -5.33 -6.47 -3.49
N SER A 79 -5.34 -6.07 -2.23
CA SER A 79 -4.10 -5.84 -1.45
C SER A 79 -3.25 -7.12 -1.32
N ALA A 80 -3.88 -8.25 -0.99
CA ALA A 80 -3.20 -9.54 -0.89
C ALA A 80 -2.60 -9.98 -2.24
N ALA A 81 -3.29 -9.73 -3.36
CA ALA A 81 -2.77 -10.02 -4.69
C ALA A 81 -1.47 -9.27 -4.99
N VAL A 82 -1.35 -8.00 -4.55
CA VAL A 82 -0.10 -7.23 -4.66
C VAL A 82 1.01 -7.88 -3.83
N VAL A 83 0.76 -8.15 -2.54
CA VAL A 83 1.75 -8.76 -1.63
C VAL A 83 2.24 -10.11 -2.18
N ASN A 84 1.34 -10.94 -2.68
CA ASN A 84 1.67 -12.24 -3.25
C ASN A 84 2.45 -12.15 -4.57
N ALA A 85 2.26 -11.08 -5.34
CA ALA A 85 2.98 -10.86 -6.60
C ALA A 85 4.42 -10.35 -6.39
N MET A 86 4.70 -9.62 -5.30
CA MET A 86 6.03 -9.06 -5.03
C MET A 86 7.17 -10.10 -5.07
N PRO A 87 7.12 -11.24 -4.33
CA PRO A 87 8.22 -12.21 -4.36
C PRO A 87 8.41 -12.87 -5.74
N GLN A 88 7.35 -12.95 -6.56
CA GLN A 88 7.43 -13.51 -7.92
C GLN A 88 8.09 -12.54 -8.92
N LEU A 89 8.13 -11.25 -8.58
CA LEU A 89 8.70 -10.19 -9.43
C LEU A 89 10.11 -9.80 -9.01
N GLY A 90 10.57 -10.19 -7.82
CA GLY A 90 11.87 -9.81 -7.23
C GLY A 90 13.02 -9.82 -8.23
N ASP A 91 13.49 -11.01 -8.59
CA ASP A 91 14.67 -11.18 -9.46
C ASP A 91 14.48 -10.58 -10.86
N LYS A 92 13.25 -10.63 -11.38
CA LYS A 92 12.94 -10.10 -12.70
C LYS A 92 13.06 -8.59 -12.74
N VAL A 93 12.52 -7.90 -11.75
CA VAL A 93 12.55 -6.43 -11.68
C VAL A 93 13.96 -5.96 -11.36
N THR A 94 14.63 -6.59 -10.38
CA THR A 94 15.95 -6.13 -9.92
C THR A 94 17.11 -6.52 -10.84
N GLY A 95 16.89 -7.48 -11.76
CA GLY A 95 17.85 -7.84 -12.82
C GLY A 95 17.92 -6.86 -13.99
N ASP A 96 16.93 -5.96 -14.12
CA ASP A 96 16.88 -4.90 -15.13
C ASP A 96 17.33 -3.53 -14.53
N ASP A 97 17.29 -2.45 -15.33
CA ASP A 97 17.58 -1.07 -14.88
C ASP A 97 16.44 -0.48 -14.02
N TRP A 98 16.20 -1.10 -12.86
CA TRP A 98 15.10 -0.77 -11.95
C TRP A 98 15.22 0.61 -11.31
N GLN A 99 16.41 1.20 -11.29
CA GLN A 99 16.68 2.51 -10.70
C GLN A 99 15.89 3.61 -11.44
N SER A 100 15.72 3.45 -12.76
CA SER A 100 14.88 4.34 -13.57
C SER A 100 13.41 4.34 -13.11
N LEU A 101 12.91 3.22 -12.58
CA LEU A 101 11.53 3.05 -12.13
C LEU A 101 11.23 3.75 -10.80
N ILE A 102 12.24 4.18 -10.03
CA ILE A 102 12.03 4.87 -8.73
C ILE A 102 11.16 6.12 -8.93
N GLY A 103 11.49 6.95 -9.94
CA GLY A 103 10.73 8.15 -10.27
C GLY A 103 9.32 7.84 -10.79
N GLU A 104 9.19 6.81 -11.63
CA GLU A 104 7.90 6.36 -12.16
C GLU A 104 6.96 5.88 -11.05
N CYS A 105 7.48 5.08 -10.12
CA CYS A 105 6.71 4.59 -8.98
C CYS A 105 6.24 5.72 -8.07
N ALA A 106 7.09 6.72 -7.80
CA ALA A 106 6.70 7.89 -7.02
C ALA A 106 5.62 8.72 -7.73
N ASN A 107 5.61 8.76 -9.07
CA ASN A 107 4.58 9.45 -9.84
C ASN A 107 3.27 8.67 -9.90
N ALA A 108 3.33 7.35 -10.04
CA ALA A 108 2.15 6.48 -10.05
C ALA A 108 1.48 6.37 -8.68
N TYR A 109 2.25 6.45 -7.59
CA TYR A 109 1.76 6.31 -6.21
C TYR A 109 2.14 7.52 -5.35
N PRO A 110 1.56 8.71 -5.59
CA PRO A 110 1.95 9.93 -4.89
C PRO A 110 1.76 9.86 -3.36
N ALA A 111 0.84 9.02 -2.89
CA ALA A 111 0.59 8.83 -1.45
C ALA A 111 1.77 8.17 -0.70
N THR A 112 2.71 7.52 -1.40
CA THR A 112 3.91 6.91 -0.78
C THR A 112 5.01 7.92 -0.47
N LYS A 113 4.89 9.15 -0.98
CA LYS A 113 5.85 10.22 -0.73
C LYS A 113 5.79 10.64 0.75
N PRO A 114 6.92 11.11 1.31
CA PRO A 114 6.92 11.72 2.64
C PRO A 114 5.91 12.87 2.71
N VAL A 115 5.24 12.98 3.87
CA VAL A 115 4.32 14.09 4.18
C VAL A 115 4.87 14.83 5.39
N GLU A 116 4.73 16.16 5.41
CA GLU A 116 5.18 16.99 6.54
C GLU A 116 4.40 16.66 7.82
N ARG A 117 3.09 16.40 7.68
CA ARG A 117 2.21 16.07 8.80
C ARG A 117 1.10 15.12 8.37
N VAL A 118 0.98 14.00 9.08
CA VAL A 118 -0.21 13.15 9.00
C VAL A 118 -1.33 13.78 9.84
N THR A 119 -2.48 13.99 9.22
CA THR A 119 -3.70 14.44 9.92
C THR A 119 -4.74 13.33 9.87
N LEU A 120 -5.09 12.79 11.05
CA LEU A 120 -6.12 11.76 11.14
C LEU A 120 -7.51 12.33 10.83
N PRO A 121 -8.44 11.52 10.31
CA PRO A 121 -9.82 11.95 10.09
C PRO A 121 -10.47 12.54 11.36
N SER A 122 -11.29 13.57 11.19
CA SER A 122 -12.06 14.18 12.28
C SER A 122 -13.23 13.30 12.72
N ASP A 123 -13.83 12.56 11.78
CA ASP A 123 -14.86 11.57 12.09
C ASP A 123 -14.30 10.45 12.98
N ALA A 124 -14.89 10.30 14.16
CA ALA A 124 -14.39 9.39 15.19
C ALA A 124 -14.36 7.93 14.72
N LEU A 125 -15.45 7.44 14.09
CA LEU A 125 -15.50 6.06 13.59
C LEU A 125 -14.46 5.83 12.50
N THR A 126 -14.33 6.77 11.56
CA THR A 126 -13.35 6.68 10.47
C THR A 126 -11.91 6.65 11.02
N ALA A 127 -11.58 7.51 11.98
CA ALA A 127 -10.25 7.52 12.57
C ALA A 127 -9.96 6.25 13.38
N GLN A 128 -10.91 5.81 14.21
CA GLN A 128 -10.78 4.61 15.03
C GLN A 128 -10.65 3.35 14.17
N ALA A 129 -11.60 3.12 13.26
CA ALA A 129 -11.60 1.96 12.39
C ALA A 129 -10.39 1.92 11.44
N GLY A 130 -10.05 3.06 10.85
CA GLY A 130 -8.89 3.14 9.96
C GLY A 130 -7.56 2.91 10.69
N CYS A 131 -7.41 3.44 11.91
CA CYS A 131 -6.22 3.18 12.74
C CYS A 131 -6.14 1.71 13.20
N HIS A 132 -7.26 1.13 13.63
CA HIS A 132 -7.34 -0.28 14.00
C HIS A 132 -6.96 -1.17 12.81
N ASP A 133 -7.61 -0.98 11.65
CA ASP A 133 -7.42 -1.88 10.51
C ASP A 133 -6.06 -1.67 9.82
N LEU A 134 -5.47 -0.47 9.88
CA LEU A 134 -4.10 -0.25 9.44
C LEU A 134 -3.10 -0.98 10.34
N SER A 135 -3.36 -0.98 11.65
CA SER A 135 -2.55 -1.65 12.64
C SER A 135 -2.54 -3.16 12.39
N ASP A 136 -3.73 -3.77 12.29
CA ASP A 136 -3.91 -5.20 12.00
C ASP A 136 -3.21 -5.60 10.69
N PHE A 137 -3.32 -4.76 9.65
CA PHE A 137 -2.63 -5.00 8.39
C PHE A 137 -1.11 -5.05 8.55
N ILE A 138 -0.51 -4.05 9.22
CA ILE A 138 0.94 -3.95 9.38
C ILE A 138 1.47 -5.04 10.31
N THR A 139 0.82 -5.29 11.45
CA THR A 139 1.25 -6.32 12.41
C THR A 139 1.12 -7.71 11.80
N THR A 140 0.05 -7.99 11.05
CA THR A 140 -0.10 -9.27 10.32
C THR A 140 0.97 -9.44 9.25
N ALA A 141 1.22 -8.40 8.43
CA ALA A 141 2.23 -8.47 7.37
C ALA A 141 3.66 -8.66 7.92
N LEU A 142 3.94 -8.15 9.12
CA LEU A 142 5.26 -8.22 9.76
C LEU A 142 5.38 -9.32 10.82
N ARG A 143 4.38 -10.18 10.99
CA ARG A 143 4.36 -11.21 12.05
C ARG A 143 5.57 -12.14 12.02
N SER A 144 6.05 -12.53 10.83
CA SER A 144 7.26 -13.37 10.70
C SER A 144 8.55 -12.68 11.17
N GLN A 145 8.53 -11.35 11.31
CA GLN A 145 9.64 -10.50 11.73
C GLN A 145 9.37 -9.80 13.07
N GLU A 146 8.32 -10.21 13.80
CA GLU A 146 7.81 -9.52 14.98
C GLU A 146 8.89 -9.24 16.02
N ASN A 147 9.79 -10.20 16.27
CA ASN A 147 10.89 -10.04 17.23
C ASN A 147 11.81 -8.85 16.90
N ASN A 148 11.90 -8.42 15.65
CA ASN A 148 12.70 -7.25 15.25
C ASN A 148 12.01 -5.91 15.60
N PHE A 149 10.69 -5.92 15.84
CA PHE A 149 9.86 -4.72 15.99
C PHE A 149 8.91 -4.79 17.19
N ILE A 150 9.23 -5.63 18.17
CA ILE A 150 8.30 -6.05 19.23
C ILE A 150 7.71 -4.89 20.02
N ASP A 151 8.49 -3.85 20.32
CA ASP A 151 7.99 -2.71 21.12
C ASP A 151 6.96 -1.87 20.34
N ARG A 152 7.17 -1.71 19.03
CA ARG A 152 6.22 -1.04 18.14
C ARG A 152 4.95 -1.87 17.98
N ILE A 153 5.10 -3.17 17.74
CA ILE A 153 3.96 -4.10 17.60
C ILE A 153 3.13 -4.15 18.88
N ARG A 154 3.75 -4.18 20.06
CA ARG A 154 3.03 -4.11 21.34
C ARG A 154 2.25 -2.81 21.52
N ALA A 155 2.80 -1.67 21.08
CA ALA A 155 2.09 -0.39 21.12
C ALA A 155 0.87 -0.40 20.20
N TYR A 156 0.99 -1.03 19.03
CA TYR A 156 -0.09 -1.25 18.07
C TYR A 156 -1.19 -2.16 18.63
N ASP A 157 -0.82 -3.31 19.21
CA ASP A 157 -1.76 -4.24 19.84
C ASP A 157 -2.48 -3.62 21.06
N ALA A 158 -1.77 -2.79 21.84
CA ALA A 158 -2.38 -2.05 22.95
C ALA A 158 -3.44 -1.06 22.44
N MET A 159 -3.12 -0.32 21.38
CA MET A 159 -4.06 0.59 20.72
C MET A 159 -5.28 -0.17 20.15
N GLU A 160 -5.07 -1.30 19.46
CA GLU A 160 -6.16 -2.11 18.90
C GLU A 160 -7.16 -2.54 19.99
N ARG A 161 -6.67 -3.05 21.12
CA ARG A 161 -7.53 -3.43 22.27
C ARG A 161 -8.34 -2.25 22.82
N THR A 162 -7.74 -1.06 22.88
CA THR A 162 -8.47 0.16 23.27
C THR A 162 -9.55 0.52 22.24
N LEU A 163 -9.23 0.37 20.96
CA LEU A 163 -10.14 0.69 19.86
C LEU A 163 -11.30 -0.29 19.75
N ASP A 164 -11.11 -1.58 19.98
CA ASP A 164 -12.19 -2.59 19.94
C ASP A 164 -13.35 -2.22 20.87
N ASN A 165 -13.03 -1.82 22.10
CA ASN A 165 -14.02 -1.37 23.07
C ASN A 165 -14.75 -0.10 22.63
N LYS A 166 -14.01 0.89 22.08
CA LYS A 166 -14.56 2.20 21.66
C LYS A 166 -15.38 2.12 20.36
N MET A 167 -14.96 1.28 19.42
CA MET A 167 -15.64 1.09 18.14
C MET A 167 -17.00 0.42 18.33
N GLY A 168 -17.10 -0.58 19.20
CA GLY A 168 -18.40 -1.23 19.51
C GLY A 168 -19.45 -0.23 19.99
N ALA A 169 -19.06 0.68 20.90
CA ALA A 169 -19.93 1.76 21.37
C ALA A 169 -20.31 2.74 20.25
N THR A 170 -19.34 3.12 19.41
CA THR A 170 -19.55 4.07 18.30
C THR A 170 -20.47 3.48 17.21
N LEU A 171 -20.29 2.21 16.87
CA LEU A 171 -21.13 1.50 15.90
C LEU A 171 -22.56 1.38 16.41
N LYS A 172 -22.74 1.03 17.70
CA LYS A 172 -24.05 0.98 18.35
C LYS A 172 -24.75 2.34 18.35
N ALA A 173 -24.02 3.41 18.70
CA ALA A 173 -24.57 4.78 18.71
C ALA A 173 -25.01 5.24 17.31
N ARG A 174 -24.38 4.74 16.25
CA ARG A 174 -24.77 5.02 14.85
C ARG A 174 -25.85 4.09 14.29
N GLY A 175 -26.31 3.10 15.07
CA GLY A 175 -27.34 2.16 14.64
C GLY A 175 -26.94 1.32 13.42
N LEU A 176 -25.64 1.08 13.21
CA LEU A 176 -25.17 0.31 12.07
C LEU A 176 -25.33 -1.19 12.32
N ASN A 177 -25.89 -1.90 11.33
CA ASN A 177 -25.82 -3.36 11.31
C ASN A 177 -24.43 -3.83 10.87
N GLN A 178 -24.16 -5.14 10.96
CA GLN A 178 -22.84 -5.70 10.67
C GLN A 178 -22.35 -5.38 9.25
N ALA A 179 -23.21 -5.47 8.24
CA ALA A 179 -22.84 -5.20 6.85
C ALA A 179 -22.39 -3.74 6.66
N ARG A 180 -23.17 -2.78 7.19
CA ARG A 180 -22.83 -1.34 7.13
C ARG A 180 -21.62 -1.00 7.98
N ALA A 181 -21.42 -1.69 9.10
CA ALA A 181 -20.22 -1.54 9.93
C ALA A 181 -18.96 -1.99 9.17
N ASN A 182 -19.02 -3.15 8.51
CA ASN A 182 -17.92 -3.65 7.68
C ASN A 182 -17.61 -2.70 6.51
N GLU A 183 -18.63 -2.18 5.84
CA GLU A 183 -18.46 -1.19 4.77
C GLU A 183 -17.81 0.11 5.29
N ALA A 184 -18.26 0.61 6.44
CA ALA A 184 -17.69 1.80 7.06
C ALA A 184 -16.21 1.60 7.44
N ARG A 185 -15.85 0.43 7.98
CA ARG A 185 -14.47 0.05 8.29
C ARG A 185 -13.61 -0.01 7.03
N ALA A 186 -14.10 -0.66 5.97
CA ALA A 186 -13.38 -0.75 4.71
C ALA A 186 -13.14 0.64 4.08
N LYS A 187 -14.13 1.53 4.11
CA LYS A 187 -13.97 2.94 3.69
C LYS A 187 -12.98 3.71 4.58
N ALA A 188 -13.00 3.45 5.88
CA ALA A 188 -12.09 4.07 6.83
C ALA A 188 -10.62 3.67 6.56
N LEU A 189 -10.35 2.37 6.37
CA LEU A 189 -9.01 1.90 6.03
C LEU A 189 -8.56 2.47 4.67
N ALA A 190 -9.43 2.47 3.65
CA ALA A 190 -9.10 3.06 2.35
C ALA A 190 -8.69 4.53 2.48
N LYS A 191 -9.39 5.31 3.29
CA LYS A 191 -9.05 6.71 3.54
C LYS A 191 -7.73 6.86 4.30
N VAL A 192 -7.48 6.02 5.31
CA VAL A 192 -6.26 6.07 6.13
C VAL A 192 -5.02 5.64 5.33
N ALA A 193 -5.15 4.66 4.43
CA ALA A 193 -4.09 4.16 3.57
C ALA A 193 -3.48 5.26 2.66
N THR A 194 -4.21 6.33 2.37
CA THR A 194 -3.75 7.42 1.50
C THR A 194 -3.25 8.66 2.26
N LEU A 195 -3.17 8.62 3.59
CA LEU A 195 -2.78 9.79 4.41
C LEU A 195 -1.26 10.05 4.44
N GLY A 196 -0.46 9.16 3.87
CA GLY A 196 1.00 9.20 3.89
C GLY A 196 1.60 7.87 4.35
N PRO A 197 2.90 7.84 4.70
CA PRO A 197 3.60 6.63 5.07
C PRO A 197 2.90 5.85 6.21
N PRO A 198 2.63 4.54 6.07
CA PRO A 198 1.79 3.78 7.01
C PRO A 198 2.27 3.86 8.46
N ILE A 199 3.57 3.80 8.66
CA ILE A 199 4.20 3.82 9.98
C ILE A 199 4.04 5.18 10.66
N ALA A 200 4.15 6.28 9.91
CA ALA A 200 3.90 7.63 10.42
C ALA A 200 2.41 7.85 10.75
N VAL A 201 1.52 7.21 10.00
CA VAL A 201 0.08 7.22 10.29
C VAL A 201 -0.22 6.46 11.57
N LEU A 202 0.36 5.26 11.75
CA LEU A 202 0.24 4.49 12.99
C LEU A 202 0.80 5.23 14.20
N ASP A 203 1.88 6.01 14.05
CA ASP A 203 2.39 6.84 15.14
C ASP A 203 1.38 7.89 15.60
N GLN A 204 0.64 8.50 14.68
CA GLN A 204 -0.44 9.41 15.05
C GLN A 204 -1.63 8.67 15.67
N CYS A 205 -1.92 7.47 15.18
CA CYS A 205 -2.96 6.61 15.76
C CYS A 205 -2.64 6.26 17.22
N VAL A 206 -1.42 5.81 17.51
CA VAL A 206 -0.97 5.48 18.87
C VAL A 206 -1.02 6.72 19.77
N LYS A 207 -0.53 7.88 19.29
CA LYS A 207 -0.63 9.14 20.04
C LYS A 207 -2.07 9.51 20.41
N LYS A 208 -3.04 9.21 19.54
CA LYS A 208 -4.44 9.56 19.74
C LYS A 208 -5.23 8.49 20.52
N PHE A 209 -4.88 7.22 20.38
CA PHE A 209 -5.71 6.09 20.81
C PHE A 209 -4.99 5.01 21.64
N GLY A 210 -3.67 5.10 21.83
CA GLY A 210 -2.86 4.10 22.53
C GLY A 210 -2.92 4.13 24.05
N SER A 211 -3.86 4.90 24.64
CA SER A 211 -4.07 5.07 26.08
C SER A 211 -5.43 4.58 26.55
#